data_AF-A0A1V4MVR5-F1
#
_entry.id   AF-A0A1V4MVR5-F1
#
_cell.length_a   1.000
_cell.length_b   1.000
_cell.length_c   1.000
_cell.angle_alpha   90.00
_cell.angle_beta   90.00
_cell.angle_gamma   90.00
#
_symmetry.space_group_name_H-M   'P 1'
#
loop_
_entity.id
_entity.type
_entity.pdbx_description
1 polymer ?
#
loop_
_entity_poly.entity_id
_entity_poly.type
_entity_poly.pdbx_seq_one_letter_code
_entity_poly.pdbx_strand_id
1 'polypeptide(L)'
;MIWPEWDRTVFLAVNGAGSGILTAIMRLITNVDNWVPFLLAAVVLLILAGRTMPVRNPTGGRWKRALQRRNPRIVILCLILSAAASDQASYHLKRWVGRPRPCFDPDLSGMVEYRGDVHGNRSFPSAHAANSAALATAVSLAYPPMAPVAALVAFLVGYSRVYLGVHYPLDVIAGWGIGVACGSLVWLLLLRWVDRQGLIGFLRRFRWRQPDGYTVPPEGWERLEAASLDGHQFFAFLRRGGERLALVAHGLNEEAVDMLPLGDMLHGMGFSVLLVPLRGHPGHSLPVTTGGPAEVLDLAGALIHAEYRLGFERSLAVVFGSSMGAAAALKLSGLLQRELAGVVAQGAYMEFFSSARRRMGRLRTMLMKLILPKGVRDGLEDFRPVEYAARCTMTRFVYITGELDRISPPELAGEMAGMTGGRALILEGRGHPVWKRDTGSMPQIGAAIGLAMESVYGEGEGEFRVSVSGVVRKKREKLAEPTGREI
;
A
#
# COMPACT_ATOMS: atom_id res chain seq x y z
N MET A 1 15.11 -22.23 -42.05
CA MET A 1 14.63 -20.84 -41.92
C MET A 1 15.47 -20.02 -42.88
N ILE A 2 14.85 -19.41 -43.90
CA ILE A 2 15.57 -18.61 -44.90
C ILE A 2 15.74 -17.21 -44.32
N TRP A 3 16.98 -16.77 -44.16
CA TRP A 3 17.30 -15.42 -43.67
C TRP A 3 17.35 -14.44 -44.85
N PRO A 4 16.94 -13.17 -44.68
CA PRO A 4 16.98 -12.21 -45.77
C PRO A 4 18.40 -11.94 -46.26
N GLU A 5 18.61 -11.86 -47.57
CA GLU A 5 19.94 -11.60 -48.16
C GLU A 5 20.55 -10.28 -47.71
N TRP A 6 19.71 -9.25 -47.53
CA TRP A 6 20.18 -7.94 -47.07
C TRP A 6 20.88 -8.00 -45.71
N ASP A 7 20.53 -8.95 -44.84
CA ASP A 7 21.15 -9.13 -43.52
C ASP A 7 22.63 -9.53 -43.65
N ARG A 8 22.96 -10.37 -44.65
CA ARG A 8 24.34 -10.73 -45.00
C ARG A 8 25.07 -9.57 -45.70
N THR A 9 24.41 -8.89 -46.64
CA THR A 9 25.00 -7.75 -47.37
C THR A 9 25.39 -6.61 -46.43
N VAL A 10 24.50 -6.23 -45.51
CA VAL A 10 24.77 -5.18 -44.52
C VAL A 10 25.83 -5.64 -43.54
N PHE A 11 25.82 -6.91 -43.12
CA PHE A 11 26.87 -7.48 -42.27
C PHE A 11 28.26 -7.31 -42.92
N LEU A 12 28.43 -7.74 -44.18
CA LEU A 12 29.72 -7.68 -44.87
C LEU A 12 30.19 -6.23 -45.06
N ALA A 13 29.28 -5.31 -45.38
CA ALA A 13 29.62 -3.89 -45.49
C ALA A 13 30.14 -3.31 -44.16
N VAL A 14 29.52 -3.66 -43.02
CA VAL A 14 29.91 -3.15 -41.70
C VAL A 14 31.19 -3.83 -41.19
N ASN A 15 31.33 -5.15 -41.39
CA ASN A 15 32.50 -5.91 -40.97
C ASN A 15 33.74 -5.55 -41.81
N GLY A 16 33.58 -5.35 -43.12
CA GLY A 16 34.67 -4.98 -44.03
C GLY A 16 35.13 -3.52 -43.93
N ALA A 17 34.35 -2.64 -43.28
CA ALA A 17 34.72 -1.24 -43.04
C ALA A 17 35.76 -1.04 -41.91
N GLY A 18 36.44 -2.11 -41.49
CA GLY A 18 37.24 -2.12 -40.27
C GLY A 18 38.60 -1.41 -40.40
N SER A 19 39.05 -0.80 -39.30
CA SER A 19 40.40 -0.23 -39.13
C SER A 19 40.96 -0.64 -37.77
N GLY A 20 42.29 -0.62 -37.60
CA GLY A 20 42.95 -1.09 -36.38
C GLY A 20 42.49 -0.35 -35.10
N ILE A 21 42.35 0.97 -35.19
CA ILE A 21 41.91 1.82 -34.05
C ILE A 21 40.45 1.55 -33.71
N LEU A 22 39.56 1.50 -34.72
CA LEU A 22 38.15 1.25 -34.51
C LEU A 22 37.92 -0.17 -33.93
N THR A 23 38.74 -1.14 -34.34
CA THR A 23 38.73 -2.49 -33.76
C THR A 23 39.07 -2.49 -32.27
N ALA A 24 40.09 -1.73 -31.86
CA ALA A 24 40.44 -1.60 -30.44
C ALA A 24 39.29 -0.98 -29.62
N ILE A 25 38.65 0.07 -30.15
CA ILE A 25 37.48 0.71 -29.52
C ILE A 25 36.31 -0.28 -29.41
N MET A 26 35.99 -1.01 -30.49
CA MET A 26 34.87 -1.96 -30.49
C MET A 26 35.11 -3.13 -29.54
N ARG A 27 36.36 -3.61 -29.41
CA ARG A 27 36.74 -4.61 -28.40
C ARG A 27 36.57 -4.07 -26.98
N LEU A 28 36.97 -2.82 -26.74
CA LEU A 28 36.79 -2.17 -25.44
C LEU A 28 35.31 -2.09 -25.06
N ILE A 29 34.46 -1.61 -25.98
CA ILE A 29 33.02 -1.43 -25.77
C ILE A 29 32.31 -2.76 -25.53
N THR A 30 32.68 -3.82 -26.25
CA THR A 30 31.94 -5.09 -26.22
C THR A 30 32.27 -5.95 -25.01
N ASN A 31 33.47 -5.81 -24.43
CA ASN A 31 33.93 -6.66 -23.34
C ASN A 31 33.31 -6.20 -22.02
N VAL A 32 32.52 -7.08 -21.40
CA VAL A 32 31.78 -6.83 -20.16
C VAL A 32 32.71 -6.52 -18.99
N ASP A 33 33.88 -7.16 -18.91
CA ASP A 33 34.82 -6.99 -17.80
C ASP A 33 35.29 -5.54 -17.66
N ASN A 34 35.41 -4.84 -18.81
CA ASN A 34 35.75 -3.42 -18.83
C ASN A 34 34.68 -2.55 -18.17
N TRP A 35 33.42 -2.98 -18.20
CA TRP A 35 32.28 -2.23 -17.66
C TRP A 35 31.96 -2.58 -16.21
N VAL A 36 32.39 -3.74 -15.71
CA VAL A 36 32.12 -4.19 -14.32
C VAL A 36 32.52 -3.14 -13.27
N PRO A 37 33.73 -2.53 -13.31
CA PRO A 37 34.10 -1.51 -12.33
C PRO A 37 33.20 -0.27 -12.37
N PHE A 38 32.80 0.17 -13.57
CA PHE A 38 31.92 1.33 -13.75
C PHE A 38 30.49 1.04 -13.31
N LEU A 39 29.99 -0.18 -13.57
CA LEU A 39 28.68 -0.63 -13.10
C LEU A 39 28.65 -0.74 -11.58
N LEU A 40 29.70 -1.29 -10.96
CA LEU A 40 29.84 -1.33 -9.50
C LEU A 40 29.94 0.06 -8.89
N ALA A 41 30.75 0.95 -9.48
CA ALA A 41 30.84 2.34 -9.06
C ALA A 41 29.49 3.06 -9.19
N ALA A 42 28.74 2.84 -10.27
CA ALA A 42 27.40 3.38 -10.44
C ALA A 42 26.42 2.84 -9.37
N VAL A 43 26.47 1.54 -9.05
CA VAL A 43 25.67 0.93 -7.97
C VAL A 43 26.02 1.55 -6.61
N VAL A 44 27.31 1.69 -6.30
CA VAL A 44 27.80 2.30 -5.06
C VAL A 44 27.39 3.77 -4.98
N LEU A 45 27.57 4.55 -6.06
CA LEU A 45 27.12 5.94 -6.14
C LEU A 45 25.60 6.06 -5.99
N LEU A 46 24.82 5.15 -6.56
CA LEU A 46 23.36 5.11 -6.38
C LEU A 46 22.96 4.84 -4.91
N ILE A 47 23.71 3.98 -4.20
CA ILE A 47 23.50 3.69 -2.78
C ILE A 47 23.93 4.88 -1.91
N LEU A 48 25.13 5.43 -2.15
CA LEU A 48 25.74 6.52 -1.38
C LEU A 48 25.04 7.86 -1.62
N ALA A 49 24.55 8.13 -2.83
CA ALA A 49 23.80 9.34 -3.14
C ALA A 49 22.56 9.49 -2.26
N GLY A 50 22.06 8.39 -1.66
CA GLY A 50 21.25 8.35 -0.42
C GLY A 50 19.95 9.16 -0.41
N ARG A 51 19.65 9.89 -1.46
CA ARG A 51 18.63 10.92 -1.52
C ARG A 51 17.73 10.64 -2.69
N THR A 52 16.43 10.68 -2.43
CA THR A 52 15.39 10.82 -3.43
C THR A 52 15.73 12.02 -4.31
N MET A 53 16.36 11.79 -5.45
CA MET A 53 16.71 12.85 -6.40
C MET A 53 15.41 13.36 -7.02
N PRO A 54 15.01 14.62 -6.78
CA PRO A 54 13.84 15.17 -7.41
C PRO A 54 14.12 15.36 -8.90
N VAL A 55 13.39 14.63 -9.75
CA VAL A 55 13.35 14.95 -11.17
C VAL A 55 12.53 16.23 -11.32
N ARG A 56 13.22 17.37 -11.47
CA ARG A 56 12.61 18.67 -11.73
C ARG A 56 12.14 18.69 -13.19
N ASN A 57 10.83 18.61 -13.43
CA ASN A 57 10.27 18.91 -14.75
C ASN A 57 8.91 19.64 -14.58
N PRO A 58 8.62 20.75 -15.32
CA PRO A 58 7.65 21.77 -14.90
C PRO A 58 6.18 21.54 -15.27
N THR A 59 5.77 20.38 -15.81
CA THR A 59 4.40 20.23 -16.36
C THR A 59 3.69 18.98 -15.85
N GLY A 60 2.51 19.21 -15.26
CA GLY A 60 1.84 18.35 -14.29
C GLY A 60 1.09 17.12 -14.80
N GLY A 61 0.93 16.15 -13.90
CA GLY A 61 0.04 15.00 -14.02
C GLY A 61 0.09 14.10 -12.77
N ARG A 62 -1.06 13.63 -12.27
CA ARG A 62 -1.20 12.80 -11.04
C ARG A 62 -0.40 11.48 -11.10
N TRP A 63 -0.24 10.90 -12.28
CA TRP A 63 0.52 9.67 -12.52
C TRP A 63 2.05 9.86 -12.49
N LYS A 64 2.55 11.08 -12.71
CA LYS A 64 3.99 11.40 -12.72
C LYS A 64 4.57 11.69 -11.32
N ARG A 65 3.74 12.01 -10.32
CA ARG A 65 4.17 12.21 -8.92
C ARG A 65 4.49 10.90 -8.18
N ALA A 66 3.84 9.78 -8.55
CA ALA A 66 4.17 8.45 -8.03
C ALA A 66 5.59 7.99 -8.42
N LEU A 67 6.18 8.61 -9.44
CA LEU A 67 7.51 8.31 -9.98
C LEU A 67 8.67 9.02 -9.25
N GLN A 68 8.38 9.99 -8.37
CA GLN A 68 9.35 10.98 -7.87
C GLN A 68 10.17 10.55 -6.64
N ARG A 69 10.06 9.29 -6.20
CA ARG A 69 10.91 8.73 -5.13
C ARG A 69 11.38 7.32 -5.49
N ARG A 70 12.45 7.21 -6.28
CA ARG A 70 13.05 5.92 -6.63
C ARG A 70 14.01 5.50 -5.53
N ASN A 71 13.64 4.48 -4.76
CA ASN A 71 14.58 3.84 -3.84
C ASN A 71 15.70 3.19 -4.66
N PRO A 72 16.99 3.56 -4.44
CA PRO A 72 18.09 3.05 -5.25
C PRO A 72 18.19 1.53 -5.24
N ARG A 73 17.78 0.88 -4.13
CA ARG A 73 17.75 -0.60 -4.02
C ARG A 73 16.78 -1.25 -5.02
N ILE A 74 15.63 -0.59 -5.28
CA ILE A 74 14.62 -1.08 -6.22
C ILE A 74 15.10 -0.92 -7.66
N VAL A 75 15.83 0.17 -7.94
CA VAL A 75 16.44 0.40 -9.25
C VAL A 75 17.52 -0.64 -9.51
N ILE A 76 18.40 -0.90 -8.53
CA ILE A 76 19.43 -1.95 -8.63
C ILE A 76 18.78 -3.31 -8.87
N LEU A 77 17.74 -3.66 -8.11
CA LEU A 77 17.00 -4.90 -8.30
C LEU A 77 16.39 -4.98 -9.70
N CYS A 78 15.83 -3.88 -10.22
CA CYS A 78 15.31 -3.83 -11.58
C CYS A 78 16.40 -4.11 -12.61
N LEU A 79 17.58 -3.49 -12.48
CA LEU A 79 18.70 -3.70 -13.40
C LEU A 79 19.15 -5.17 -13.43
N ILE A 80 19.31 -5.78 -12.25
CA ILE A 80 19.70 -7.19 -12.11
C ILE A 80 18.65 -8.10 -12.76
N LEU A 81 17.36 -7.91 -12.43
CA LEU A 81 16.29 -8.75 -12.95
C LEU A 81 16.08 -8.58 -14.46
N SER A 82 16.24 -7.37 -14.99
CA SER A 82 16.16 -7.10 -16.43
C SER A 82 17.29 -7.79 -17.20
N ALA A 83 18.53 -7.74 -16.68
CA ALA A 83 19.66 -8.45 -17.27
C ALA A 83 19.46 -9.97 -17.22
N ALA A 84 19.09 -10.53 -16.06
CA ALA A 84 18.85 -11.96 -15.91
C ALA A 84 17.71 -12.46 -16.82
N ALA A 85 16.62 -11.70 -16.93
CA ALA A 85 15.48 -12.08 -17.77
C ALA A 85 15.83 -12.07 -19.27
N SER A 86 16.59 -11.06 -19.73
CA SER A 86 17.02 -10.96 -21.13
C SER A 86 18.06 -12.02 -21.50
N ASP A 87 18.96 -12.36 -20.58
CA ASP A 87 19.94 -13.42 -20.78
C ASP A 87 19.27 -14.79 -20.88
N GLN A 88 18.35 -15.10 -19.96
CA GLN A 88 17.60 -16.36 -19.97
C GLN A 88 16.75 -16.50 -21.24
N ALA A 89 16.06 -15.43 -21.66
CA ALA A 89 15.30 -15.41 -22.89
C ALA A 89 16.20 -15.68 -24.12
N SER A 90 17.37 -15.02 -24.17
CA SER A 90 18.35 -15.21 -25.24
C SER A 90 18.91 -16.62 -25.27
N TYR A 91 19.21 -17.22 -24.11
CA TYR A 91 19.70 -18.59 -24.00
C TYR A 91 18.71 -19.61 -24.60
N HIS A 92 17.42 -19.50 -24.25
CA HIS A 92 16.39 -20.39 -24.77
C HIS A 92 16.16 -20.21 -26.28
N LEU A 93 16.07 -18.96 -26.74
CA LEU A 93 15.87 -18.66 -28.16
C LEU A 93 17.05 -19.11 -29.02
N LYS A 94 18.29 -18.97 -28.52
CA LYS A 94 19.48 -19.51 -29.18
C LYS A 94 19.37 -21.00 -29.43
N ARG A 95 18.97 -21.78 -28.41
CA ARG A 95 18.80 -23.24 -28.55
C ARG A 95 17.71 -23.61 -29.55
N TRP A 96 16.67 -22.80 -29.65
CA TRP A 96 15.53 -23.06 -30.51
C TRP A 96 15.80 -22.73 -31.99
N VAL A 97 16.44 -21.58 -32.26
CA VAL A 97 16.67 -21.10 -33.64
C VAL A 97 17.92 -21.71 -34.27
N GLY A 98 19.01 -21.88 -33.50
CA GLY A 98 20.21 -22.58 -33.98
C GLY A 98 20.98 -21.91 -35.13
N ARG A 99 20.75 -20.61 -35.41
CA ARG A 99 21.43 -19.88 -36.50
C ARG A 99 22.97 -19.89 -36.28
N PRO A 100 23.79 -20.27 -37.28
CA PRO A 100 25.25 -20.19 -37.17
C PRO A 100 25.71 -18.73 -37.11
N ARG A 101 26.80 -18.46 -36.39
CA ARG A 101 27.44 -17.12 -36.41
C ARG A 101 28.10 -16.84 -37.75
N PRO A 102 28.23 -15.57 -38.17
CA PRO A 102 28.90 -15.23 -39.43
C PRO A 102 30.31 -15.83 -39.55
N CYS A 103 31.09 -15.81 -38.47
CA CYS A 103 32.43 -16.41 -38.43
C CYS A 103 32.47 -17.94 -38.52
N PHE A 104 31.32 -18.62 -38.39
CA PHE A 104 31.18 -20.07 -38.55
C PHE A 104 30.20 -20.43 -39.68
N ASP A 105 29.77 -19.46 -40.48
CA ASP A 105 28.88 -19.69 -41.62
C ASP A 105 29.74 -20.14 -42.82
N PRO A 106 29.59 -21.38 -43.31
CA PRO A 106 30.39 -21.88 -44.43
C PRO A 106 30.27 -21.01 -45.69
N ASP A 107 29.09 -20.39 -45.90
CA ASP A 107 28.82 -19.54 -47.06
C ASP A 107 29.62 -18.23 -47.04
N LEU A 108 30.10 -17.81 -45.86
CA LEU A 108 30.86 -16.56 -45.66
C LEU A 108 32.35 -16.83 -45.36
N SER A 109 32.79 -18.08 -45.51
CA SER A 109 34.19 -18.46 -45.28
C SER A 109 35.13 -17.63 -46.15
N GLY A 110 36.15 -17.02 -45.53
CA GLY A 110 37.12 -16.14 -46.20
C GLY A 110 36.61 -14.72 -46.49
N MET A 111 35.33 -14.42 -46.25
CA MET A 111 34.75 -13.08 -46.42
C MET A 111 34.58 -12.33 -45.08
N VAL A 112 34.64 -13.04 -43.95
CA VAL A 112 34.48 -12.46 -42.62
C VAL A 112 35.82 -12.14 -41.99
N GLU A 113 36.01 -10.88 -41.63
CA GLU A 113 37.12 -10.45 -40.81
C GLU A 113 36.76 -10.61 -39.32
N TYR A 114 37.11 -11.76 -38.78
CA TYR A 114 36.84 -12.10 -37.39
C TYR A 114 37.77 -11.33 -36.43
N ARG A 115 37.18 -10.52 -35.55
CA ARG A 115 37.94 -9.58 -34.71
C ARG A 115 37.63 -9.68 -33.22
N GLY A 116 36.82 -10.62 -32.75
CA GLY A 116 36.45 -10.72 -31.34
C GLY A 116 36.84 -12.04 -30.69
N ASP A 117 36.28 -12.28 -29.51
CA ASP A 117 36.26 -13.58 -28.83
C ASP A 117 34.83 -14.15 -28.89
N VAL A 118 34.70 -15.43 -29.24
CA VAL A 118 33.41 -16.09 -29.44
C VAL A 118 33.24 -17.23 -28.47
N HIS A 119 32.13 -17.16 -27.74
CA HIS A 119 31.63 -18.23 -26.90
C HIS A 119 30.41 -18.85 -27.60
N GLY A 120 30.53 -20.12 -28.01
CA GLY A 120 29.48 -20.90 -28.68
C GLY A 120 29.25 -20.57 -30.16
N ASN A 121 28.62 -21.49 -30.90
CA ASN A 121 28.41 -21.40 -32.35
C ASN A 121 27.08 -20.76 -32.80
N ARG A 122 26.17 -20.44 -31.86
CA ARG A 122 24.82 -19.93 -32.18
C ARG A 122 24.72 -18.40 -32.11
N SER A 123 24.26 -17.78 -33.19
CA SER A 123 24.21 -16.34 -33.37
C SER A 123 22.92 -15.72 -32.84
N PHE A 124 21.75 -16.22 -33.23
CA PHE A 124 20.47 -15.56 -32.98
C PHE A 124 19.84 -15.94 -31.62
N PRO A 125 19.32 -14.99 -30.83
CA PRO A 125 19.56 -13.54 -30.88
C PRO A 125 20.91 -13.18 -30.23
N SER A 126 21.37 -11.94 -30.40
CA SER A 126 22.56 -11.43 -29.71
C SER A 126 22.28 -11.15 -28.23
N ALA A 127 22.86 -11.95 -27.33
CA ALA A 127 22.72 -11.78 -25.88
C ALA A 127 23.34 -10.47 -25.38
N HIS A 128 24.46 -10.03 -25.97
CA HIS A 128 25.08 -8.74 -25.61
C HIS A 128 24.14 -7.58 -25.94
N ALA A 129 23.50 -7.60 -27.12
CA ALA A 129 22.52 -6.59 -27.52
C ALA A 129 21.25 -6.65 -26.65
N ALA A 130 20.79 -7.84 -26.27
CA ALA A 130 19.64 -8.01 -25.38
C ALA A 130 19.91 -7.46 -23.97
N ASN A 131 21.02 -7.85 -23.36
CA ASN A 131 21.37 -7.44 -22.00
C ASN A 131 21.62 -5.92 -21.94
N SER A 132 22.33 -5.35 -22.91
CA SER A 132 22.58 -3.89 -22.96
C SER A 132 21.29 -3.10 -23.16
N ALA A 133 20.38 -3.56 -24.02
CA ALA A 133 19.08 -2.91 -24.21
C ALA A 133 18.15 -3.06 -23.00
N ALA A 134 18.20 -4.19 -22.28
CA ALA A 134 17.43 -4.38 -21.05
C ALA A 134 17.88 -3.42 -19.94
N LEU A 135 19.18 -3.28 -19.74
CA LEU A 135 19.77 -2.30 -18.82
C LEU A 135 19.44 -0.87 -19.26
N ALA A 136 19.61 -0.54 -20.54
CA ALA A 136 19.30 0.77 -21.06
C ALA A 136 17.83 1.15 -20.88
N THR A 137 16.92 0.18 -21.05
CA THR A 137 15.49 0.37 -20.82
C THR A 137 15.20 0.63 -19.33
N ALA A 138 15.76 -0.18 -18.43
CA ALA A 138 15.61 0.01 -16.99
C ALA A 138 16.17 1.36 -16.51
N VAL A 139 17.34 1.79 -17.02
CA VAL A 139 17.92 3.11 -16.76
C VAL A 139 17.05 4.22 -17.32
N SER A 140 16.57 4.11 -18.56
CA SER A 140 15.72 5.11 -19.20
C SER A 140 14.41 5.33 -18.46
N LEU A 141 13.81 4.24 -17.97
CA LEU A 141 12.58 4.30 -17.19
C LEU A 141 12.82 4.86 -15.78
N ALA A 142 13.95 4.52 -15.15
CA ALA A 142 14.32 5.05 -13.82
C ALA A 142 14.80 6.50 -13.85
N TYR A 143 15.52 6.88 -14.90
CA TYR A 143 16.18 8.18 -15.09
C TYR A 143 15.97 8.65 -16.53
N PRO A 144 14.79 9.23 -16.87
CA PRO A 144 14.49 9.68 -18.22
C PRO A 144 15.54 10.61 -18.87
N PRO A 145 16.21 11.53 -18.12
CA PRO A 145 17.29 12.34 -18.70
C PRO A 145 18.51 11.53 -19.17
N MET A 146 18.72 10.31 -18.66
CA MET A 146 19.80 9.41 -19.08
C MET A 146 19.42 8.51 -20.24
N ALA A 147 18.16 8.55 -20.70
CA ALA A 147 17.68 7.69 -21.78
C ALA A 147 18.49 7.82 -23.08
N PRO A 148 18.87 9.03 -23.55
CA PRO A 148 19.69 9.16 -24.77
C PRO A 148 21.06 8.50 -24.63
N VAL A 149 21.71 8.68 -23.47
CA VAL A 149 23.03 8.09 -23.19
C VAL A 149 22.94 6.57 -23.09
N ALA A 150 21.94 6.06 -22.36
CA ALA A 150 21.71 4.63 -22.20
C ALA A 150 21.40 3.94 -23.53
N ALA A 151 20.56 4.56 -24.37
CA ALA A 151 20.25 4.07 -25.71
C ALA A 151 21.48 4.05 -26.62
N LEU A 152 22.32 5.11 -26.57
CA LEU A 152 23.56 5.18 -27.33
C LEU A 152 24.53 4.06 -26.93
N VAL A 153 24.70 3.79 -25.64
CA VAL A 153 25.54 2.68 -25.16
C VAL A 153 25.01 1.33 -25.67
N ALA A 154 23.71 1.08 -25.55
CA ALA A 154 23.11 -0.16 -26.04
C ALA A 154 23.26 -0.33 -27.57
N PHE A 155 23.18 0.78 -28.31
CA PHE A 155 23.43 0.83 -29.75
C PHE A 155 24.88 0.49 -30.07
N LEU A 156 25.85 1.15 -29.42
CA LEU A 156 27.28 0.91 -29.64
C LEU A 156 27.69 -0.53 -29.31
N VAL A 157 27.15 -1.10 -28.22
CA VAL A 157 27.34 -2.52 -27.89
C VAL A 157 26.81 -3.42 -28.99
N GLY A 158 25.58 -3.18 -29.48
CA GLY A 158 25.01 -3.97 -30.58
C GLY A 158 25.82 -3.84 -31.88
N TYR A 159 26.17 -2.61 -32.26
CA TYR A 159 26.99 -2.30 -33.43
C TYR A 159 28.34 -3.02 -33.38
N SER A 160 29.01 -3.01 -32.22
CA SER A 160 30.29 -3.71 -32.02
C SER A 160 30.19 -5.20 -32.37
N ARG A 161 29.03 -5.85 -32.16
CA ARG A 161 28.85 -7.27 -32.44
C ARG A 161 28.78 -7.59 -33.94
N VAL A 162 28.22 -6.66 -34.73
CA VAL A 162 28.21 -6.78 -36.19
C VAL A 162 29.60 -6.51 -36.73
N TYR A 163 30.21 -5.41 -36.27
CA TYR A 163 31.56 -5.00 -36.67
C TYR A 163 32.62 -6.08 -36.42
N LEU A 164 32.58 -6.75 -35.26
CA LEU A 164 33.56 -7.77 -34.89
C LEU A 164 33.36 -9.13 -35.58
N GLY A 165 32.33 -9.27 -36.42
CA GLY A 165 32.10 -10.49 -37.21
C GLY A 165 31.34 -11.60 -36.48
N VAL A 166 30.67 -11.30 -35.37
CA VAL A 166 30.16 -12.32 -34.44
C VAL A 166 28.63 -12.45 -34.40
N HIS A 167 27.91 -11.50 -35.00
CA HIS A 167 26.46 -11.48 -35.12
C HIS A 167 26.02 -10.76 -36.40
N TYR A 168 24.89 -11.19 -36.96
CA TYR A 168 24.23 -10.48 -38.05
C TYR A 168 23.39 -9.29 -37.53
N PRO A 169 23.09 -8.27 -38.37
CA PRO A 169 22.21 -7.17 -38.01
C PRO A 169 20.87 -7.60 -37.40
N LEU A 170 20.19 -8.61 -37.96
CA LEU A 170 18.94 -9.13 -37.42
C LEU A 170 19.10 -9.78 -36.04
N ASP A 171 20.26 -10.40 -35.76
CA ASP A 171 20.52 -10.95 -34.43
C ASP A 171 20.57 -9.85 -33.36
N VAL A 172 21.08 -8.67 -33.74
CA VAL A 172 21.21 -7.48 -32.89
C VAL A 172 19.86 -6.79 -32.73
N ILE A 173 19.11 -6.58 -33.81
CA ILE A 173 17.77 -5.98 -33.78
C ILE A 173 16.83 -6.83 -32.90
N ALA A 174 16.83 -8.14 -33.08
CA ALA A 174 16.05 -9.05 -32.24
C ALA A 174 16.51 -9.01 -30.77
N GLY A 175 17.83 -8.96 -30.53
CA GLY A 175 18.40 -8.76 -29.21
C GLY A 175 17.86 -7.50 -28.54
N TRP A 176 17.94 -6.33 -29.20
CA TRP A 176 17.41 -5.08 -28.66
C TRP A 176 15.91 -5.17 -28.35
N GLY A 177 15.12 -5.77 -29.24
CA GLY A 177 13.68 -5.99 -29.00
C GLY A 177 13.40 -6.82 -27.74
N ILE A 178 14.13 -7.92 -27.55
CA ILE A 178 14.05 -8.75 -26.33
C ILE A 178 14.43 -7.94 -25.10
N GLY A 179 15.53 -7.19 -25.17
CA GLY A 179 16.01 -6.36 -24.07
C GLY A 179 14.98 -5.33 -23.63
N VAL A 180 14.39 -4.59 -24.59
CA VAL A 180 13.32 -3.61 -24.33
C VAL A 180 12.10 -4.28 -23.70
N ALA A 181 11.68 -5.44 -24.22
CA ALA A 181 10.53 -6.18 -23.69
C ALA A 181 10.78 -6.65 -22.25
N CYS A 182 11.92 -7.27 -21.96
CA CYS A 182 12.29 -7.74 -20.62
C CYS A 182 12.44 -6.58 -19.64
N GLY A 183 13.14 -5.50 -20.03
CA GLY A 183 13.31 -4.30 -19.22
C GLY A 183 11.98 -3.66 -18.84
N SER A 184 11.09 -3.49 -19.83
CA SER A 184 9.75 -2.93 -19.62
C SER A 184 8.87 -3.82 -18.76
N LEU A 185 8.90 -5.14 -18.97
CA LEU A 185 8.10 -6.10 -18.19
C LEU A 185 8.53 -6.12 -16.73
N VAL A 186 9.83 -6.27 -16.46
CA VAL A 186 10.38 -6.25 -15.08
C VAL A 186 10.01 -4.94 -14.40
N TRP A 187 10.14 -3.81 -15.11
CA TRP A 187 9.75 -2.52 -14.59
C TRP A 187 8.26 -2.44 -14.22
N LEU A 188 7.38 -2.90 -15.10
CA LEU A 188 5.93 -2.92 -14.84
C LEU A 188 5.56 -3.81 -13.66
N LEU A 189 6.22 -4.98 -13.53
CA LEU A 189 6.00 -5.90 -12.41
C LEU A 189 6.51 -5.31 -11.09
N LEU A 190 7.69 -4.68 -11.09
CA LEU A 190 8.23 -4.00 -9.92
C LEU A 190 7.41 -2.76 -9.55
N LEU A 191 6.96 -1.96 -10.53
CA LEU A 191 6.02 -0.87 -10.27
C LEU A 191 4.73 -1.39 -9.64
N ARG A 192 4.13 -2.47 -10.17
CA ARG A 192 2.95 -3.09 -9.53
C ARG A 192 3.24 -3.63 -8.12
N TRP A 193 4.48 -4.01 -7.82
CA TRP A 193 4.88 -4.47 -6.49
C TRP A 193 5.07 -3.29 -5.52
N VAL A 194 5.68 -2.19 -5.99
CA VAL A 194 5.97 -0.97 -5.20
C VAL A 194 4.76 -0.06 -5.06
N ASP A 195 3.92 0.04 -6.09
CA ASP A 195 2.69 0.85 -6.14
C ASP A 195 1.52 0.23 -5.35
N ARG A 196 1.76 -0.92 -4.69
CA ARG A 196 0.86 -1.52 -3.69
C ARG A 196 1.44 -1.20 -2.30
N GLN A 197 0.81 -0.48 -1.38
CA GLN A 197 -0.45 -0.84 -0.69
C GLN A 197 -0.62 -2.36 -0.39
N GLY A 198 0.44 -3.18 -0.48
CA GLY A 198 0.43 -4.64 -0.36
C GLY A 198 0.79 -5.14 1.04
N LEU A 199 1.02 -6.46 1.14
CA LEU A 199 1.20 -7.20 2.39
C LEU A 199 2.25 -6.58 3.33
N ILE A 200 3.44 -6.21 2.83
CA ILE A 200 4.50 -5.63 3.67
C ILE A 200 4.10 -4.25 4.21
N GLY A 201 3.48 -3.40 3.38
CA GLY A 201 2.95 -2.10 3.82
C GLY A 201 1.80 -2.23 4.83
N PHE A 202 1.00 -3.29 4.70
CA PHE A 202 -0.05 -3.62 5.68
C PHE A 202 0.53 -4.18 6.99
N LEU A 203 1.51 -5.09 6.91
CA LEU A 203 2.19 -5.66 8.09
C LEU A 203 2.97 -4.62 8.89
N ARG A 204 3.54 -3.61 8.23
CA ARG A 204 4.17 -2.46 8.92
C ARG A 204 3.19 -1.68 9.80
N ARG A 205 1.87 -1.83 9.62
CA ARG A 205 0.87 -1.22 10.50
C ARG A 205 0.80 -1.89 11.88
N PHE A 206 1.33 -3.10 12.01
CA PHE A 206 1.36 -3.82 13.28
C PHE A 206 2.57 -3.49 14.16
N ARG A 207 3.51 -2.69 13.66
CA ARG A 207 4.76 -2.33 14.33
C ARG A 207 5.10 -0.88 14.02
N TRP A 208 5.11 -0.01 15.02
CA TRP A 208 5.42 1.40 14.83
C TRP A 208 6.66 1.84 15.63
N ARG A 209 7.30 2.90 15.16
CA ARG A 209 8.44 3.57 15.79
C ARG A 209 7.97 4.96 16.20
N GLN A 210 8.08 5.30 17.49
CA GLN A 210 7.65 6.60 18.03
C GLN A 210 8.18 7.76 17.16
N PRO A 211 7.32 8.66 16.64
CA PRO A 211 7.77 9.88 15.99
C PRO A 211 8.35 10.82 17.04
N ASP A 212 9.44 11.50 16.69
CA ASP A 212 9.95 12.63 17.46
C ASP A 212 8.91 13.77 17.36
N GLY A 213 8.11 14.00 18.41
CA GLY A 213 7.20 15.16 18.49
C GLY A 213 5.78 14.93 18.98
N TYR A 214 5.32 13.69 19.21
CA TYR A 214 3.96 13.44 19.76
C TYR A 214 3.75 14.01 21.18
N THR A 215 4.80 14.50 21.83
CA THR A 215 4.76 14.98 23.22
C THR A 215 4.16 16.37 23.39
N VAL A 216 3.98 17.14 22.31
CA VAL A 216 3.43 18.50 22.35
C VAL A 216 1.92 18.45 22.10
N PRO A 217 1.08 18.97 23.01
CA PRO A 217 -0.35 18.97 22.81
C PRO A 217 -0.77 19.93 21.68
N PRO A 218 -1.80 19.58 20.89
CA PRO A 218 -2.43 20.49 19.95
C PRO A 218 -2.99 21.74 20.64
N GLU A 219 -3.15 22.83 19.90
CA GLU A 219 -3.69 24.09 20.44
C GLU A 219 -5.10 23.88 21.04
N GLY A 220 -5.30 24.29 22.30
CA GLY A 220 -6.56 24.10 23.01
C GLY A 220 -6.79 22.70 23.59
N TRP A 221 -5.78 21.82 23.55
CA TRP A 221 -5.81 20.50 24.15
C TRP A 221 -4.81 20.39 25.31
N GLU A 222 -5.22 19.74 26.38
CA GLU A 222 -4.39 19.41 27.54
C GLU A 222 -3.74 18.05 27.33
N ARG A 223 -2.46 17.92 27.70
CA ARG A 223 -1.81 16.61 27.74
C ARG A 223 -2.19 15.89 29.04
N LEU A 224 -2.59 14.64 28.92
CA LEU A 224 -2.92 13.75 30.03
C LEU A 224 -2.02 12.52 30.00
N GLU A 225 -1.32 12.25 31.10
CA GLU A 225 -0.57 11.01 31.27
C GLU A 225 -1.48 9.96 31.92
N ALA A 226 -1.59 8.80 31.28
CA ALA A 226 -2.40 7.70 31.77
C ALA A 226 -1.69 6.36 31.51
N ALA A 227 -2.27 5.30 32.05
CA ALA A 227 -1.78 3.95 31.86
C ALA A 227 -2.91 3.08 31.32
N SER A 228 -2.56 2.14 30.45
CA SER A 228 -3.45 1.05 30.05
C SER A 228 -3.75 0.17 31.27
N LEU A 229 -4.82 -0.62 31.20
CA LEU A 229 -5.21 -1.51 32.30
C LEU A 229 -4.12 -2.54 32.66
N ASP A 230 -3.27 -2.91 31.70
CA ASP A 230 -2.08 -3.75 31.88
C ASP A 230 -0.79 -2.97 32.26
N GLY A 231 -0.93 -1.69 32.63
CA GLY A 231 0.14 -0.89 33.26
C GLY A 231 1.08 -0.15 32.31
N HIS A 232 0.84 -0.19 30.99
CA HIS A 232 1.67 0.51 30.01
C HIS A 232 1.30 1.98 29.90
N GLN A 233 2.31 2.85 29.99
CA GLN A 233 2.10 4.30 29.97
C GLN A 233 1.76 4.81 28.57
N PHE A 234 0.91 5.83 28.51
CA PHE A 234 0.61 6.58 27.29
C PHE A 234 0.22 8.04 27.56
N PHE A 235 0.29 8.87 26.53
CA PHE A 235 -0.06 10.29 26.56
C PHE A 235 -1.31 10.57 25.74
N ALA A 236 -2.42 10.83 26.42
CA ALA A 236 -3.67 11.23 25.78
C ALA A 236 -3.80 12.76 25.67
N PHE A 237 -4.74 13.21 24.85
CA PHE A 237 -5.10 14.61 24.75
C PHE A 237 -6.53 14.82 25.21
N LEU A 238 -6.72 15.68 26.21
CA LEU A 238 -8.00 16.04 26.79
C LEU A 238 -8.38 17.46 26.36
N ARG A 239 -9.63 17.66 25.96
CA ARG A 239 -10.21 18.99 25.82
C ARG A 239 -11.46 19.05 26.69
N ARG A 240 -11.38 19.83 27.77
CA ARG A 240 -12.48 19.96 28.74
C ARG A 240 -13.63 20.76 28.14
N GLY A 241 -14.83 20.26 28.31
CA GLY A 241 -16.10 20.90 27.92
C GLY A 241 -17.12 20.70 29.04
N GLY A 242 -18.26 20.09 28.73
CA GLY A 242 -19.28 19.73 29.71
C GLY A 242 -19.01 18.42 30.47
N GLU A 243 -20.00 17.98 31.23
CA GLU A 243 -19.94 16.82 32.12
C GLU A 243 -19.92 15.47 31.37
N ARG A 244 -20.40 15.44 30.12
CA ARG A 244 -20.37 14.24 29.29
C ARG A 244 -18.99 14.05 28.67
N LEU A 245 -18.48 12.82 28.76
CA LEU A 245 -17.16 12.46 28.24
C LEU A 245 -17.29 11.70 26.92
N ALA A 246 -16.57 12.14 25.90
CA ALA A 246 -16.36 11.39 24.66
C ALA A 246 -14.92 10.82 24.63
N LEU A 247 -14.78 9.51 24.78
CA LEU A 247 -13.51 8.81 24.51
C LEU A 247 -13.41 8.55 23.01
N VAL A 248 -12.30 8.93 22.38
CA VAL A 248 -12.11 8.78 20.92
C VAL A 248 -10.91 7.89 20.63
N ALA A 249 -11.17 6.77 19.96
CA ALA A 249 -10.22 5.73 19.60
C ALA A 249 -9.97 5.68 18.08
N HIS A 250 -8.73 5.86 17.68
CA HIS A 250 -8.33 5.88 16.27
C HIS A 250 -8.26 4.47 15.64
N GLY A 251 -8.22 4.40 14.31
CA GLY A 251 -8.04 3.17 13.55
C GLY A 251 -6.59 2.73 13.40
N LEU A 252 -6.40 1.59 12.73
CA LEU A 252 -5.07 1.05 12.44
C LEU A 252 -4.32 1.98 11.47
N ASN A 253 -3.09 2.38 11.83
CA ASN A 253 -2.24 3.32 11.07
C ASN A 253 -2.80 4.75 11.02
N GLU A 254 -3.57 5.13 12.03
CA GLU A 254 -3.93 6.50 12.37
C GLU A 254 -3.27 6.88 13.70
N GLU A 255 -3.23 8.17 14.01
CA GLU A 255 -2.76 8.70 15.29
C GLU A 255 -3.92 9.31 16.07
N ALA A 256 -3.85 9.42 17.39
CA ALA A 256 -4.93 10.07 18.14
C ALA A 256 -5.15 11.53 17.67
N VAL A 257 -4.10 12.23 17.26
CA VAL A 257 -4.20 13.60 16.68
C VAL A 257 -4.92 13.62 15.33
N ASP A 258 -5.00 12.50 14.61
CA ASP A 258 -5.81 12.43 13.38
C ASP A 258 -7.31 12.50 13.69
N MET A 259 -7.70 12.34 14.95
CA MET A 259 -9.08 12.44 15.43
C MET A 259 -9.45 13.85 15.90
N LEU A 260 -8.55 14.83 15.81
CA LEU A 260 -8.83 16.23 16.20
C LEU A 260 -10.12 16.79 15.56
N PRO A 261 -10.40 16.60 14.25
CA PRO A 261 -11.64 17.12 13.66
C PRO A 261 -12.92 16.55 14.28
N LEU A 262 -12.92 15.26 14.64
CA LEU A 262 -14.02 14.64 15.37
C LEU A 262 -14.10 15.20 16.79
N GLY A 263 -12.94 15.33 17.46
CA GLY A 263 -12.86 15.85 18.81
C GLY A 263 -13.37 17.29 18.93
N ASP A 264 -12.98 18.16 18.01
CA ASP A 264 -13.44 19.55 17.98
C ASP A 264 -14.95 19.64 17.73
N MET A 265 -15.49 18.77 16.88
CA MET A 265 -16.93 18.69 16.62
C MET A 265 -17.71 18.26 17.88
N LEU A 266 -17.24 17.21 18.58
CA LEU A 266 -17.86 16.74 19.82
C LEU A 266 -17.75 17.77 20.94
N HIS A 267 -16.61 18.46 21.03
CA HIS A 267 -16.44 19.56 21.96
C HIS A 267 -17.41 20.71 21.67
N GLY A 268 -17.62 21.05 20.39
CA GLY A 268 -18.66 22.01 19.97
C GLY A 268 -20.08 21.58 20.32
N MET A 269 -20.33 20.28 20.51
CA MET A 269 -21.60 19.71 21.01
C MET A 269 -21.67 19.68 22.55
N GLY A 270 -20.69 20.25 23.25
CA GLY A 270 -20.66 20.37 24.71
C GLY A 270 -19.97 19.21 25.44
N PHE A 271 -19.30 18.29 24.75
CA PHE A 271 -18.57 17.19 25.40
C PHE A 271 -17.20 17.64 25.92
N SER A 272 -16.78 17.04 27.02
CA SER A 272 -15.35 16.85 27.29
C SER A 272 -14.84 15.72 26.41
N VAL A 273 -13.71 15.89 25.75
CA VAL A 273 -13.22 14.93 24.75
C VAL A 273 -11.83 14.43 25.13
N LEU A 274 -11.65 13.11 25.12
CA LEU A 274 -10.37 12.45 25.39
C LEU A 274 -9.93 11.65 24.16
N LEU A 275 -8.89 12.11 23.47
CA LEU A 275 -8.24 11.38 22.37
C LEU A 275 -7.26 10.37 22.95
N VAL A 276 -7.55 9.08 22.77
CA VAL A 276 -6.78 8.00 23.37
C VAL A 276 -5.82 7.40 22.34
N PRO A 277 -4.48 7.47 22.54
CA PRO A 277 -3.54 6.73 21.73
C PRO A 277 -3.65 5.23 22.04
N LEU A 278 -3.64 4.41 21.00
CA LEU A 278 -3.67 2.96 21.14
C LEU A 278 -2.25 2.39 21.05
N ARG A 279 -2.01 1.26 21.72
CA ARG A 279 -0.74 0.53 21.64
C ARG A 279 -0.32 0.29 20.18
N GLY A 280 0.99 0.33 19.95
CA GLY A 280 1.56 0.25 18.61
C GLY A 280 1.42 1.52 17.78
N HIS A 281 0.99 2.64 18.37
CA HIS A 281 0.88 3.94 17.70
C HIS A 281 1.55 5.05 18.54
N PRO A 282 1.81 6.24 17.95
CA PRO A 282 2.42 7.36 18.65
C PRO A 282 1.68 7.72 19.95
N GLY A 283 2.45 8.03 20.99
CA GLY A 283 1.90 8.36 22.31
C GLY A 283 1.76 7.19 23.26
N HIS A 284 1.89 5.94 22.81
CA HIS A 284 1.80 4.76 23.66
C HIS A 284 3.15 4.04 23.81
N SER A 285 3.56 3.68 25.03
CA SER A 285 4.88 3.06 25.30
C SER A 285 5.12 1.73 24.57
N LEU A 286 4.08 0.93 24.35
CA LEU A 286 4.16 -0.30 23.54
C LEU A 286 4.29 -0.04 22.03
N PRO A 287 5.28 -0.66 21.34
CA PRO A 287 5.52 -0.47 19.91
C PRO A 287 4.72 -1.41 18.98
N VAL A 288 3.81 -2.22 19.55
CA VAL A 288 3.04 -3.25 18.84
C VAL A 288 1.55 -3.10 19.08
N THR A 289 0.77 -3.33 18.02
CA THR A 289 -0.70 -3.40 18.08
C THR A 289 -1.16 -4.84 17.86
N THR A 290 -2.29 -5.20 18.44
CA THR A 290 -2.96 -6.49 18.22
C THR A 290 -4.11 -6.40 17.22
N GLY A 291 -4.43 -5.21 16.71
CA GLY A 291 -5.50 -5.00 15.75
C GLY A 291 -6.90 -4.91 16.37
N GLY A 292 -7.02 -4.70 17.69
CA GLY A 292 -8.27 -4.53 18.44
C GLY A 292 -8.31 -5.28 19.78
N PRO A 293 -7.88 -6.55 19.88
CA PRO A 293 -8.06 -7.37 21.08
C PRO A 293 -7.47 -6.80 22.38
N ALA A 294 -6.26 -6.25 22.33
CA ALA A 294 -5.54 -5.72 23.49
C ALA A 294 -5.66 -4.20 23.60
N GLU A 295 -5.94 -3.49 22.50
CA GLU A 295 -6.23 -2.05 22.48
C GLU A 295 -7.41 -1.67 23.41
N VAL A 296 -8.30 -2.62 23.72
CA VAL A 296 -9.35 -2.46 24.73
C VAL A 296 -8.81 -2.07 26.11
N LEU A 297 -7.61 -2.55 26.47
CA LEU A 297 -6.97 -2.27 27.76
C LEU A 297 -6.51 -0.81 27.84
N ASP A 298 -6.14 -0.22 26.71
CA ASP A 298 -5.75 1.18 26.60
C ASP A 298 -6.98 2.07 26.83
N LEU A 299 -8.11 1.71 26.19
CA LEU A 299 -9.39 2.41 26.39
C LEU A 299 -9.94 2.24 27.81
N ALA A 300 -9.85 1.03 28.40
CA ALA A 300 -10.27 0.79 29.77
C ALA A 300 -9.43 1.60 30.76
N GLY A 301 -8.11 1.63 30.58
CA GLY A 301 -7.21 2.46 31.39
C GLY A 301 -7.51 3.95 31.29
N ALA A 302 -7.75 4.45 30.07
CA ALA A 302 -8.15 5.83 29.83
C ALA A 302 -9.47 6.19 30.54
N LEU A 303 -10.48 5.31 30.47
CA LEU A 303 -11.78 5.53 31.10
C LEU A 303 -11.69 5.51 32.62
N ILE A 304 -10.94 4.55 33.20
CA ILE A 304 -10.70 4.48 34.65
C ILE A 304 -9.98 5.74 35.13
N HIS A 305 -8.98 6.20 34.37
CA HIS A 305 -8.30 7.45 34.68
C HIS A 305 -9.28 8.63 34.64
N ALA A 306 -10.12 8.73 33.61
CA ALA A 306 -11.09 9.80 33.46
C ALA A 306 -12.12 9.83 34.61
N GLU A 307 -12.59 8.68 35.07
CA GLU A 307 -13.53 8.61 36.19
C GLU A 307 -12.84 8.97 37.52
N TYR A 308 -11.77 8.25 37.90
CA TYR A 308 -11.21 8.38 39.25
C TYR A 308 -10.29 9.59 39.43
N ARG A 309 -9.70 10.12 38.35
CA ARG A 309 -8.78 11.28 38.43
C ARG A 309 -9.40 12.57 37.93
N LEU A 310 -10.32 12.50 36.97
CA LEU A 310 -10.91 13.69 36.36
C LEU A 310 -12.39 13.91 36.75
N GLY A 311 -13.02 12.96 37.44
CA GLY A 311 -14.37 13.08 37.98
C GLY A 311 -15.49 12.85 36.97
N PHE A 312 -15.22 12.25 35.81
CA PHE A 312 -16.26 11.97 34.82
C PHE A 312 -17.10 10.74 35.20
N GLU A 313 -18.42 10.84 35.03
CA GLU A 313 -19.32 9.71 35.26
C GLU A 313 -19.34 8.77 34.05
N ARG A 314 -19.06 7.47 34.26
CA ARG A 314 -19.02 6.48 33.16
C ARG A 314 -20.38 6.30 32.47
N SER A 315 -21.48 6.42 33.20
CA SER A 315 -22.87 6.32 32.69
C SER A 315 -23.20 7.40 31.65
N LEU A 316 -22.48 8.52 31.69
CA LEU A 316 -22.59 9.65 30.77
C LEU A 316 -21.51 9.64 29.69
N ALA A 317 -20.64 8.63 29.68
CA ALA A 317 -19.53 8.53 28.74
C ALA A 317 -19.95 7.78 27.47
N VAL A 318 -19.51 8.31 26.32
CA VAL A 318 -19.66 7.68 25.01
C VAL A 318 -18.29 7.36 24.43
N VAL A 319 -18.15 6.19 23.82
CA VAL A 319 -16.90 5.76 23.18
C VAL A 319 -17.06 5.79 21.67
N PHE A 320 -16.30 6.66 21.01
CA PHE A 320 -16.17 6.71 19.56
C PHE A 320 -14.97 5.89 19.13
N GLY A 321 -15.16 5.01 18.14
CA GLY A 321 -14.06 4.23 17.58
C GLY A 321 -14.12 4.18 16.06
N SER A 322 -12.95 4.20 15.41
CA SER A 322 -12.82 3.94 13.97
C SER A 322 -12.11 2.62 13.71
N SER A 323 -12.69 1.77 12.85
CA SER A 323 -12.11 0.49 12.40
C SER A 323 -11.58 -0.38 13.55
N MET A 324 -10.26 -0.40 13.79
CA MET A 324 -9.64 -1.07 14.95
C MET A 324 -10.11 -0.51 16.29
N GLY A 325 -10.14 0.82 16.45
CA GLY A 325 -10.64 1.48 17.65
C GLY A 325 -12.13 1.20 17.87
N ALA A 326 -12.91 1.04 16.79
CA ALA A 326 -14.32 0.63 16.88
C ALA A 326 -14.44 -0.79 17.45
N ALA A 327 -13.63 -1.74 16.97
CA ALA A 327 -13.59 -3.09 17.50
C ALA A 327 -13.16 -3.12 18.99
N ALA A 328 -12.17 -2.33 19.37
CA ALA A 328 -11.76 -2.18 20.76
C ALA A 328 -12.89 -1.59 21.64
N ALA A 329 -13.62 -0.59 21.15
CA ALA A 329 -14.75 0.02 21.85
C ALA A 329 -15.92 -0.95 22.06
N LEU A 330 -16.25 -1.77 21.06
CA LEU A 330 -17.27 -2.83 21.18
C LEU A 330 -16.87 -3.90 22.20
N LYS A 331 -15.58 -4.25 22.27
CA LYS A 331 -15.08 -5.14 23.33
C LYS A 331 -15.14 -4.47 24.70
N LEU A 332 -14.84 -3.18 24.78
CA LEU A 332 -14.83 -2.42 26.03
C LEU A 332 -16.22 -2.43 26.69
N SER A 333 -17.29 -2.20 25.93
CA SER A 333 -18.65 -2.21 26.47
C SER A 333 -18.98 -3.55 27.13
N GLY A 334 -18.61 -4.66 26.48
CA GLY A 334 -18.81 -6.00 27.04
C GLY A 334 -17.94 -6.32 28.25
N LEU A 335 -16.72 -5.78 28.34
CA LEU A 335 -15.83 -5.99 29.50
C LEU A 335 -16.27 -5.21 30.73
N LEU A 336 -16.77 -3.99 30.54
CA LEU A 336 -17.07 -3.12 31.67
C LEU A 336 -18.34 -3.52 32.39
N GLN A 337 -19.36 -4.07 31.71
CA GLN A 337 -20.68 -4.49 32.24
C GLN A 337 -21.46 -3.42 33.03
N ARG A 338 -20.80 -2.32 33.43
CA ARG A 338 -21.28 -1.06 33.98
C ARG A 338 -21.43 -0.07 32.84
N GLU A 339 -22.54 0.65 32.86
CA GLU A 339 -23.18 1.23 31.69
C GLU A 339 -22.34 2.37 31.10
N LEU A 340 -21.85 2.20 29.87
CA LEU A 340 -21.52 3.34 29.02
C LEU A 340 -22.83 3.87 28.44
N ALA A 341 -22.96 5.19 28.28
CA ALA A 341 -24.10 5.79 27.59
C ALA A 341 -24.26 5.17 26.19
N GLY A 342 -23.14 5.04 25.48
CA GLY A 342 -23.12 4.37 24.19
C GLY A 342 -21.76 4.15 23.58
N VAL A 343 -21.75 3.40 22.47
CA VAL A 343 -20.60 3.20 21.60
C VAL A 343 -20.99 3.61 20.18
N VAL A 344 -20.21 4.50 19.59
CA VAL A 344 -20.32 4.89 18.18
C VAL A 344 -19.17 4.25 17.41
N ALA A 345 -19.49 3.19 16.67
CA ALA A 345 -18.55 2.35 15.97
C ALA A 345 -18.56 2.66 14.46
N GLN A 346 -17.52 3.32 13.97
CA GLN A 346 -17.38 3.64 12.55
C GLN A 346 -16.53 2.58 11.83
N GLY A 347 -17.05 1.98 10.76
CA GLY A 347 -16.31 1.04 9.92
C GLY A 347 -15.79 -0.20 10.67
N ALA A 348 -16.47 -0.60 11.76
CA ALA A 348 -16.11 -1.78 12.55
C ALA A 348 -16.15 -3.07 11.72
N TYR A 349 -15.45 -4.10 12.19
CA TYR A 349 -15.44 -5.43 11.58
C TYR A 349 -16.01 -6.47 12.54
N MET A 350 -16.68 -7.50 11.99
CA MET A 350 -17.03 -8.70 12.77
C MET A 350 -15.84 -9.64 12.92
N GLU A 351 -15.10 -9.86 11.82
CA GLU A 351 -13.87 -10.66 11.82
C GLU A 351 -12.78 -9.91 11.06
N PHE A 352 -11.61 -9.77 11.68
CA PHE A 352 -10.51 -9.03 11.10
C PHE A 352 -10.05 -9.62 9.76
N PHE A 353 -9.85 -10.94 9.69
CA PHE A 353 -9.35 -11.59 8.47
C PHE A 353 -10.36 -11.61 7.32
N SER A 354 -11.65 -11.55 7.61
CA SER A 354 -12.69 -11.42 6.59
C SER A 354 -12.70 -10.01 5.98
N SER A 355 -12.57 -8.97 6.82
CA SER A 355 -12.37 -7.60 6.33
C SER A 355 -11.02 -7.40 5.61
N ALA A 356 -9.94 -8.04 6.09
CA ALA A 356 -8.66 -8.06 5.39
C ALA A 356 -8.79 -8.72 4.01
N ARG A 357 -9.52 -9.84 3.91
CA ARG A 357 -9.78 -10.52 2.62
C ARG A 357 -10.50 -9.61 1.63
N ARG A 358 -11.51 -8.85 2.09
CA ARG A 358 -12.20 -7.84 1.26
C ARG A 358 -11.26 -6.72 0.80
N ARG A 359 -10.33 -6.29 1.66
CA ARG A 359 -9.38 -5.20 1.36
C ARG A 359 -8.24 -5.59 0.42
N MET A 360 -7.59 -6.73 0.68
CA MET A 360 -6.32 -7.12 0.03
C MET A 360 -6.37 -8.46 -0.72
N GLY A 361 -7.52 -9.13 -0.73
CA GLY A 361 -7.75 -10.38 -1.45
C GLY A 361 -7.31 -11.64 -0.67
N ARG A 362 -7.78 -12.80 -1.13
CA ARG A 362 -7.56 -14.10 -0.47
C ARG A 362 -6.08 -14.47 -0.32
N LEU A 363 -5.32 -14.42 -1.41
CA LEU A 363 -3.90 -14.78 -1.42
C LEU A 363 -3.08 -13.94 -0.43
N ARG A 364 -3.27 -12.61 -0.43
CA ARG A 364 -2.50 -11.74 0.46
C ARG A 364 -2.90 -11.91 1.92
N THR A 365 -4.17 -12.18 2.19
CA THR A 365 -4.66 -12.44 3.55
C THR A 365 -4.10 -13.75 4.09
N MET A 366 -4.00 -14.79 3.26
CA MET A 366 -3.33 -16.03 3.62
C MET A 366 -1.86 -15.80 3.96
N LEU A 367 -1.12 -15.08 3.11
CA LEU A 367 0.27 -14.74 3.38
C LEU A 367 0.44 -13.88 4.65
N MET A 368 -0.51 -12.98 4.93
CA MET A 368 -0.53 -12.22 6.19
C MET A 368 -0.64 -13.11 7.42
N LYS A 369 -1.56 -14.07 7.40
CA LYS A 369 -1.71 -15.04 8.50
C LYS A 369 -0.43 -15.81 8.76
N LEU A 370 0.33 -16.15 7.72
CA LEU A 370 1.60 -16.87 7.86
C LEU A 370 2.72 -16.01 8.47
N ILE A 371 2.70 -14.69 8.26
CA ILE A 371 3.78 -13.78 8.69
C ILE A 371 3.48 -13.12 10.04
N LEU A 372 2.20 -12.95 10.41
CA LEU A 372 1.84 -12.38 11.71
C LEU A 372 2.40 -13.22 12.87
N PRO A 373 2.90 -12.59 13.95
CA PRO A 373 3.28 -13.31 15.15
C PRO A 373 2.13 -14.17 15.65
N LYS A 374 2.42 -15.42 16.07
CA LYS A 374 1.40 -16.40 16.47
C LYS A 374 0.36 -15.81 17.44
N GLY A 375 0.79 -15.14 18.52
CA GLY A 375 -0.13 -14.54 19.48
C GLY A 375 -1.05 -13.44 18.91
N VAL A 376 -0.55 -12.63 17.97
CA VAL A 376 -1.36 -11.60 17.29
C VAL A 376 -2.35 -12.25 16.32
N ARG A 377 -1.91 -13.26 15.58
CA ARG A 377 -2.76 -13.99 14.63
C ARG A 377 -3.88 -14.71 15.38
N ASP A 378 -3.54 -15.53 16.36
CA ASP A 378 -4.49 -16.35 17.10
C ASP A 378 -5.50 -15.43 17.82
N GLY A 379 -5.03 -14.34 18.44
CA GLY A 379 -5.90 -13.32 19.03
C GLY A 379 -6.86 -12.65 18.03
N LEU A 380 -6.47 -12.45 16.77
CA LEU A 380 -7.34 -11.91 15.73
C LEU A 380 -8.27 -12.95 15.09
N GLU A 381 -7.92 -14.24 15.14
CA GLU A 381 -8.76 -15.32 14.62
C GLU A 381 -9.96 -15.58 15.53
N ASP A 382 -9.76 -15.46 16.84
CA ASP A 382 -10.80 -15.70 17.86
C ASP A 382 -11.59 -14.44 18.22
N PHE A 383 -11.11 -13.25 17.82
CA PHE A 383 -11.75 -12.00 18.22
C PHE A 383 -13.01 -11.70 17.39
N ARG A 384 -14.15 -11.64 18.09
CA ARG A 384 -15.46 -11.24 17.57
C ARG A 384 -16.00 -10.04 18.37
N PRO A 385 -15.70 -8.80 17.97
CA PRO A 385 -16.00 -7.61 18.79
C PRO A 385 -17.48 -7.45 19.12
N VAL A 386 -18.34 -7.70 18.13
CA VAL A 386 -19.80 -7.52 18.27
C VAL A 386 -20.42 -8.48 19.28
N GLU A 387 -19.84 -9.67 19.48
CA GLU A 387 -20.35 -10.63 20.47
C GLU A 387 -20.16 -10.15 21.91
N TYR A 388 -19.15 -9.32 22.17
CA TYR A 388 -18.99 -8.65 23.47
C TYR A 388 -20.07 -7.60 23.66
N ALA A 389 -20.31 -6.79 22.63
CA ALA A 389 -21.32 -5.73 22.64
C ALA A 389 -22.76 -6.28 22.76
N ALA A 390 -23.06 -7.41 22.12
CA ALA A 390 -24.37 -8.06 22.15
C ALA A 390 -24.78 -8.57 23.55
N ARG A 391 -23.82 -8.69 24.47
CA ARG A 391 -24.08 -9.07 25.87
C ARG A 391 -24.44 -7.87 26.75
N CYS A 392 -24.32 -6.65 26.25
CA CYS A 392 -24.69 -5.43 26.96
C CYS A 392 -26.18 -5.16 26.80
N THR A 393 -26.89 -4.88 27.89
CA THR A 393 -28.31 -4.55 27.87
C THR A 393 -28.60 -3.05 27.94
N MET A 394 -27.67 -2.26 28.50
CA MET A 394 -27.90 -0.85 28.82
C MET A 394 -27.15 0.13 27.90
N THR A 395 -26.04 -0.32 27.31
CA THR A 395 -25.24 0.51 26.41
C THR A 395 -25.88 0.60 25.04
N ARG A 396 -26.05 1.81 24.51
CA ARG A 396 -26.59 2.03 23.17
C ARG A 396 -25.51 1.94 22.10
N PHE A 397 -25.80 1.30 20.98
CA PHE A 397 -24.82 1.10 19.90
C PHE A 397 -25.26 1.81 18.62
N VAL A 398 -24.33 2.55 18.01
CA VAL A 398 -24.52 3.18 16.70
C VAL A 398 -23.38 2.80 15.78
N TYR A 399 -23.69 2.22 14.63
CA TYR A 399 -22.75 1.79 13.61
C TYR A 399 -22.80 2.74 12.42
N ILE A 400 -21.67 3.34 12.06
CA ILE A 400 -21.59 4.28 10.92
C ILE A 400 -20.76 3.64 9.81
N THR A 401 -21.30 3.55 8.60
CA THR A 401 -20.56 3.08 7.42
C THR A 401 -20.98 3.79 6.14
N GLY A 402 -20.13 3.73 5.11
CA GLY A 402 -20.39 4.29 3.79
C GLY A 402 -21.13 3.32 2.89
N GLU A 403 -22.04 3.82 2.06
CA GLU A 403 -22.82 3.03 1.09
C GLU A 403 -21.94 2.22 0.11
N LEU A 404 -20.80 2.77 -0.27
CA LEU A 404 -19.84 2.18 -1.21
C LEU A 404 -18.66 1.49 -0.48
N ASP A 405 -18.73 1.32 0.85
CA ASP A 405 -17.68 0.67 1.62
C ASP A 405 -17.59 -0.83 1.25
N ARG A 406 -16.43 -1.24 0.73
CA ARG A 406 -16.16 -2.64 0.37
C ARG A 406 -15.42 -3.41 1.46
N ILE A 407 -14.92 -2.74 2.50
CA ILE A 407 -14.17 -3.33 3.60
C ILE A 407 -15.12 -3.71 4.75
N SER A 408 -15.93 -2.75 5.17
CA SER A 408 -16.96 -2.87 6.22
C SER A 408 -18.33 -2.48 5.64
N PRO A 409 -18.92 -3.34 4.80
CA PRO A 409 -20.05 -2.96 3.96
C PRO A 409 -21.33 -2.66 4.78
N PRO A 410 -22.30 -1.91 4.22
CA PRO A 410 -23.56 -1.56 4.87
C PRO A 410 -24.31 -2.73 5.51
N GLU A 411 -24.29 -3.89 4.87
CA GLU A 411 -24.95 -5.10 5.37
C GLU A 411 -24.34 -5.55 6.70
N LEU A 412 -23.02 -5.41 6.86
CA LEU A 412 -22.31 -5.74 8.10
C LEU A 412 -22.72 -4.80 9.23
N ALA A 413 -22.89 -3.50 8.94
CA ALA A 413 -23.37 -2.55 9.95
C ALA A 413 -24.81 -2.86 10.38
N GLY A 414 -25.68 -3.26 9.43
CA GLY A 414 -27.03 -3.72 9.72
C GLY A 414 -27.07 -5.00 10.56
N GLU A 415 -26.21 -5.97 10.25
CA GLU A 415 -26.06 -7.21 11.03
C GLU A 415 -25.59 -6.94 12.46
N MET A 416 -24.54 -6.13 12.62
CA MET A 416 -24.04 -5.75 13.95
C MET A 416 -25.09 -4.97 14.75
N ALA A 417 -25.84 -4.07 14.10
CA ALA A 417 -26.95 -3.37 14.72
C ALA A 417 -28.04 -4.34 15.20
N GLY A 418 -28.42 -5.33 14.39
CA GLY A 418 -29.38 -6.36 14.78
C GLY A 418 -28.92 -7.19 15.97
N MET A 419 -27.64 -7.55 16.02
CA MET A 419 -27.08 -8.35 17.12
C MET A 419 -27.04 -7.60 18.46
N THR A 420 -26.87 -6.28 18.45
CA THR A 420 -26.71 -5.48 19.66
C THR A 420 -27.94 -4.63 20.01
N GLY A 421 -29.07 -4.82 19.31
CA GLY A 421 -30.22 -3.90 19.41
C GLY A 421 -29.86 -2.44 19.08
N GLY A 422 -28.80 -2.25 18.29
CA GLY A 422 -28.25 -0.94 17.95
C GLY A 422 -28.86 -0.35 16.68
N ARG A 423 -28.22 0.71 16.19
CA ARG A 423 -28.63 1.44 14.98
C ARG A 423 -27.53 1.47 13.95
N ALA A 424 -27.87 1.27 12.68
CA ALA A 424 -26.95 1.51 11.56
C ALA A 424 -27.28 2.83 10.86
N LEU A 425 -26.24 3.63 10.60
CA LEU A 425 -26.28 4.89 9.86
C LEU A 425 -25.43 4.73 8.60
N ILE A 426 -26.07 4.81 7.43
CA ILE A 426 -25.42 4.64 6.13
C ILE A 426 -25.20 6.01 5.47
N LEU A 427 -23.95 6.33 5.17
CA LEU A 427 -23.53 7.56 4.49
C LEU A 427 -23.59 7.35 2.97
N GLU A 428 -24.55 8.00 2.30
CA GLU A 428 -24.75 7.89 0.86
C GLU A 428 -23.51 8.32 0.06
N GLY A 429 -23.17 7.56 -0.99
CA GLY A 429 -22.06 7.85 -1.89
C GLY A 429 -20.64 7.71 -1.30
N ARG A 430 -20.49 7.20 -0.07
CA ARG A 430 -19.19 7.14 0.63
C ARG A 430 -18.57 5.75 0.61
N GLY A 431 -17.25 5.69 0.40
CA GLY A 431 -16.46 4.47 0.62
C GLY A 431 -16.16 4.22 2.09
N HIS A 432 -15.10 3.45 2.39
CA HIS A 432 -14.67 3.21 3.77
C HIS A 432 -14.36 4.54 4.48
N PRO A 433 -15.10 4.90 5.53
CA PRO A 433 -14.96 6.21 6.15
C PRO A 433 -13.65 6.30 6.93
N VAL A 434 -12.93 7.41 6.78
CA VAL A 434 -11.64 7.70 7.45
C VAL A 434 -11.67 9.16 7.87
N TRP A 435 -11.61 9.44 9.17
CA TRP A 435 -11.75 10.80 9.74
C TRP A 435 -10.74 11.82 9.17
N LYS A 436 -9.54 11.36 8.81
CA LYS A 436 -8.39 12.16 8.39
C LYS A 436 -8.52 12.85 7.01
N ARG A 437 -9.38 12.38 6.10
CA ARG A 437 -9.17 12.60 4.64
C ARG A 437 -10.26 13.33 3.87
N ASP A 438 -11.30 13.82 4.52
CA ASP A 438 -12.49 14.23 3.77
C ASP A 438 -13.16 15.47 4.39
N THR A 439 -12.45 16.60 4.39
CA THR A 439 -13.00 17.90 4.85
C THR A 439 -14.28 18.29 4.10
N GLY A 440 -14.43 17.89 2.84
CA GLY A 440 -15.66 18.06 2.04
C GLY A 440 -16.84 17.19 2.48
N SER A 441 -16.66 16.32 3.47
CA SER A 441 -17.69 15.42 4.01
C SER A 441 -18.17 15.76 5.42
N MET A 442 -17.55 16.76 6.05
CA MET A 442 -17.84 17.15 7.42
C MET A 442 -19.32 17.47 7.69
N PRO A 443 -20.11 18.04 6.76
CA PRO A 443 -21.55 18.23 6.99
C PRO A 443 -22.32 16.90 7.11
N GLN A 444 -22.08 15.93 6.23
CA GLN A 444 -22.73 14.62 6.25
C GLN A 444 -22.31 13.80 7.48
N ILE A 445 -21.01 13.84 7.81
CA ILE A 445 -20.45 13.21 9.00
C ILE A 445 -21.00 13.86 10.27
N GLY A 446 -21.08 15.20 10.32
CA GLY A 446 -21.63 15.92 11.46
C GLY A 446 -23.11 15.63 11.69
N ALA A 447 -23.90 15.55 10.62
CA ALA A 447 -25.29 15.11 10.71
C ALA A 447 -25.40 13.67 11.26
N ALA A 448 -24.56 12.76 10.79
CA ALA A 448 -24.53 11.38 11.30
C ALA A 448 -24.10 11.30 12.78
N ILE A 449 -23.16 12.14 13.22
CA ILE A 449 -22.76 12.22 14.63
C ILE A 449 -23.89 12.81 15.47
N GLY A 450 -24.57 13.86 15.00
CA GLY A 450 -25.74 14.44 15.68
C GLY A 450 -26.81 13.37 15.93
N LEU A 451 -27.19 12.62 14.89
CA LEU A 451 -28.10 11.48 15.02
C LEU A 451 -27.57 10.38 15.94
N ALA A 452 -26.27 10.10 15.91
CA ALA A 452 -25.67 9.14 16.81
C ALA A 452 -25.83 9.58 18.27
N MET A 453 -25.63 10.87 18.57
CA MET A 453 -25.82 11.41 19.92
C MET A 453 -27.29 11.42 20.34
N GLU A 454 -28.21 11.75 19.44
CA GLU A 454 -29.65 11.59 19.69
C GLU A 454 -30.02 10.13 19.97
N SER A 455 -29.39 9.18 19.27
CA SER A 455 -29.62 7.75 19.50
C SER A 455 -29.04 7.27 20.83
N VAL A 456 -27.90 7.83 21.25
CA VAL A 456 -27.21 7.44 22.49
C VAL A 456 -27.87 8.06 23.73
N TYR A 457 -28.35 9.31 23.64
CA TYR A 457 -28.89 10.06 24.78
C TYR A 457 -30.41 10.31 24.72
N GLY A 458 -31.09 9.96 23.63
CA GLY A 458 -32.54 10.11 23.44
C GLY A 458 -33.28 8.76 23.24
N GLU A 459 -34.57 8.84 22.88
CA GLU A 459 -35.43 7.66 22.62
C GLU A 459 -35.67 7.47 21.11
N GLY A 460 -35.32 6.30 20.57
CA GLY A 460 -35.76 5.91 19.23
C GLY A 460 -35.11 4.64 18.70
N GLU A 461 -35.84 3.89 17.87
CA GLU A 461 -35.42 2.65 17.21
C GLU A 461 -35.47 2.79 15.66
N GLY A 462 -34.62 2.05 14.93
CA GLY A 462 -34.66 1.92 13.45
C GLY A 462 -33.39 2.26 12.67
N GLU A 463 -33.37 1.96 11.36
CA GLU A 463 -32.27 2.19 10.41
C GLU A 463 -32.49 3.48 9.59
N PHE A 464 -31.46 4.32 9.47
CA PHE A 464 -31.54 5.63 8.81
C PHE A 464 -30.44 5.82 7.76
N ARG A 465 -30.81 6.48 6.65
CA ARG A 465 -29.86 6.95 5.63
C ARG A 465 -29.64 8.45 5.79
N VAL A 466 -28.38 8.87 5.68
CA VAL A 466 -27.98 10.29 5.73
C VAL A 466 -27.50 10.70 4.34
N SER A 467 -28.27 11.56 3.69
CA SER A 467 -27.97 12.04 2.34
C SER A 467 -26.69 12.87 2.29
N VAL A 468 -26.18 13.10 1.08
CA VAL A 468 -25.02 13.98 0.83
C VAL A 468 -25.23 15.40 1.38
N SER A 469 -26.49 15.87 1.45
CA SER A 469 -26.88 17.17 2.00
C SER A 469 -27.21 17.16 3.51
N GLY A 470 -27.05 16.01 4.19
CA GLY A 470 -27.37 15.87 5.63
C GLY A 470 -28.84 15.57 5.93
N VAL A 471 -29.67 15.27 4.93
CA VAL A 471 -31.09 14.91 5.12
C VAL A 471 -31.20 13.45 5.57
N VAL A 472 -31.97 13.23 6.63
CA VAL A 472 -32.13 11.92 7.26
C VAL A 472 -33.41 11.25 6.76
N ARG A 473 -33.32 10.00 6.30
CA ARG A 473 -34.48 9.20 5.84
C ARG A 473 -34.53 7.86 6.57
N LYS A 474 -35.66 7.53 7.19
CA LYS A 474 -35.91 6.20 7.77
C LYS A 474 -36.10 5.17 6.65
N LYS A 475 -35.47 4.00 6.74
CA LYS A 475 -35.67 2.90 5.77
C LYS A 475 -37.12 2.41 5.88
N ARG A 476 -37.91 2.52 4.80
CA ARG A 476 -39.24 1.89 4.73
C ARG A 476 -39.06 0.38 4.71
N GLU A 477 -39.70 -0.33 5.63
CA GLU A 477 -39.87 -1.77 5.52
C GLU A 477 -40.57 -2.07 4.19
N LYS A 478 -40.03 -2.99 3.39
CA LYS A 478 -40.80 -3.56 2.29
C LYS A 478 -41.93 -4.36 2.93
N LEU A 479 -43.16 -3.85 2.90
CA LEU A 479 -44.32 -4.70 3.07
C LEU A 479 -44.18 -5.85 2.06
N ALA A 480 -44.24 -7.08 2.56
CA ALA A 480 -44.40 -8.24 1.69
C ALA A 480 -45.67 -8.01 0.86
N GLU A 481 -45.52 -7.98 -0.46
CA GLU A 481 -46.68 -8.06 -1.36
C GLU A 481 -47.40 -9.37 -1.04
N PRO A 482 -48.72 -9.36 -0.79
CA PRO A 482 -49.46 -10.60 -0.68
C PRO A 482 -49.37 -11.26 -2.06
N THR A 483 -48.75 -12.43 -2.12
CA THR A 483 -48.84 -13.32 -3.28
C THR A 483 -50.28 -13.81 -3.40
N GLY A 484 -51.15 -13.00 -3.96
CA GLY A 484 -52.46 -13.39 -4.44
C GLY A 484 -52.30 -14.17 -5.73
N ARG A 485 -52.28 -15.50 -5.62
CA ARG A 485 -52.79 -16.36 -6.69
C ARG A 485 -54.26 -16.59 -6.39
N GLU A 486 -55.14 -15.90 -7.10
CA GLU A 486 -56.51 -16.36 -7.29
C GLU A 486 -56.51 -17.64 -8.15
N ILE A 487 -57.51 -18.47 -7.88
CA ILE A 487 -57.79 -19.82 -8.37
C ILE A 487 -58.18 -19.81 -9.85
#